data_AF-A0A3B9I2M2-F1
#
_entry.id   AF-A0A3B9I2M2-F1
#
_cell.length_a   1.000
_cell.length_b   1.000
_cell.length_c   1.000
_cell.angle_alpha   90.00
_cell.angle_beta   90.00
_cell.angle_gamma   90.00
#
_symmetry.space_group_name_H-M   'P 1'
#
loop_
_entity.id
_entity.type
_entity.pdbx_description
1 polymer ?
#
loop_
_entity_poly.entity_id
_entity_poly.type
_entity_poly.pdbx_seq_one_letter_code
_entity_poly.pdbx_strand_id
1 'polypeptide(L)' 'MKKTIITAALTGGIHTPGMSEYLPITPDQIIADALTAYQAGA' A
#
# COMPACT_ATOMS: atom_id res chain seq x y z
N MET A 1 -0.39 -27.62 -0.51
CA MET A 1 -0.64 -26.24 -0.02
C MET A 1 -1.58 -25.56 -1.00
N LYS A 2 -2.55 -24.78 -0.53
CA LYS A 2 -3.42 -23.98 -1.42
C LYS A 2 -2.74 -22.64 -1.71
N LYS A 3 -2.87 -22.12 -2.93
CA LYS A 3 -2.44 -20.75 -3.23
C LYS A 3 -3.34 -19.78 -2.47
N THR A 4 -2.73 -18.81 -1.80
CA THR A 4 -3.42 -17.76 -1.04
C THR A 4 -3.23 -16.44 -1.78
N ILE A 5 -4.31 -15.66 -1.90
CA ILE A 5 -4.24 -14.29 -2.40
C ILE A 5 -4.06 -13.36 -1.21
N ILE A 6 -3.07 -12.50 -1.28
CA ILE A 6 -2.82 -11.42 -0.31
C ILE A 6 -3.19 -10.12 -1.03
N THR A 7 -3.85 -9.19 -0.34
CA THR A 7 -4.25 -7.91 -0.92
C THR A 7 -3.66 -6.79 -0.07
N ALA A 8 -2.99 -5.83 -0.71
CA ALA A 8 -2.48 -4.63 -0.06
C ALA A 8 -3.34 -3.41 -0.40
N ALA A 9 -4.04 -2.85 0.59
CA ALA A 9 -4.79 -1.59 0.47
C ALA A 9 -3.94 -0.44 1.04
N LEU A 10 -3.34 0.35 0.15
CA LEU A 10 -2.22 1.23 0.50
C LEU A 10 -2.65 2.58 1.13
N THR A 11 -3.70 3.22 0.61
CA THR A 11 -4.14 4.57 1.05
C THR A 11 -5.60 4.60 1.53
N GLY A 12 -6.55 4.28 0.64
CA GLY A 12 -7.97 4.44 0.92
C GLY A 12 -8.39 5.92 1.08
N GLY A 13 -9.51 6.17 1.78
CA GLY A 13 -10.06 7.51 2.00
C GLY A 13 -10.43 7.84 3.45
N ILE A 14 -9.99 7.01 4.41
CA ILE A 14 -10.30 7.20 5.84
C ILE A 14 -9.16 7.92 6.57
N HIS A 15 -7.92 7.46 6.38
CA HIS A 15 -6.76 8.11 7.01
C HIS A 15 -6.46 9.45 6.34
N THR A 16 -5.99 10.41 7.13
CA THR A 16 -5.57 11.73 6.65
C THR A 16 -4.06 11.91 6.81
N PRO A 17 -3.41 12.80 6.05
CA PRO A 17 -1.95 12.98 6.10
C PRO A 17 -1.41 13.33 7.49
N GLY A 18 -2.21 13.98 8.34
CA GLY A 18 -1.79 14.33 9.70
C GLY A 18 -1.75 13.14 10.68
N MET A 19 -2.27 11.97 10.29
CA MET A 19 -2.25 10.77 11.14
C MET A 19 -0.96 9.95 10.99
N SER A 20 -0.30 10.01 9.84
CA SER A 20 0.94 9.28 9.57
C SER A 20 1.73 9.95 8.44
N GLU A 21 3.03 10.14 8.68
CA GLU A 21 3.98 10.56 7.63
C GLU A 21 4.21 9.50 6.55
N TYR A 22 3.81 8.25 6.80
CA TYR A 22 3.94 7.12 5.88
C TYR A 22 2.68 6.86 5.04
N LEU A 23 1.63 7.68 5.15
CA LEU A 23 0.45 7.52 4.29
C LEU A 23 0.83 7.96 2.85
N PRO A 24 0.83 7.06 1.85
CA PRO A 24 1.17 7.45 0.48
C PRO A 24 0.03 8.28 -0.12
N ILE A 25 0.34 9.50 -0.55
CA ILE A 25 -0.67 10.47 -1.05
C ILE A 25 -0.41 10.92 -2.47
N THR A 26 0.85 10.95 -2.91
CA THR A 26 1.19 11.28 -4.30
C THR A 26 1.15 10.03 -5.18
N PRO A 27 0.93 10.18 -6.50
CA PRO A 27 0.99 9.06 -7.42
C PRO A 27 2.29 8.25 -7.31
N ASP A 28 3.44 8.92 -7.23
CA ASP A 28 4.75 8.25 -7.16
C ASP A 28 4.93 7.45 -5.86
N GLN A 29 4.43 7.96 -4.72
CA GLN A 29 4.44 7.23 -3.44
C GLN A 29 3.59 5.96 -3.53
N ILE A 30 2.38 6.07 -4.09
CA ILE A 30 1.48 4.92 -4.22
C ILE A 30 2.10 3.86 -5.14
N ILE A 31 2.79 4.27 -6.22
CA ILE A 31 3.50 3.35 -7.11
C ILE A 31 4.64 2.65 -6.37
N ALA A 32 5.46 3.41 -5.63
CA ALA A 32 6.59 2.86 -4.88
C ALA A 32 6.14 1.82 -3.83
N ASP A 33 5.07 2.12 -3.09
CA ASP A 33 4.51 1.22 -2.09
C ASP A 33 3.85 -0.01 -2.72
N ALA A 34 3.16 0.16 -3.86
CA ALA A 34 2.58 -0.96 -4.60
C ALA A 34 3.66 -1.93 -5.10
N LEU A 35 4.77 -1.41 -5.64
CA LEU A 35 5.90 -2.23 -6.05
C LEU A 35 6.54 -2.96 -4.86
N THR A 36 6.67 -2.27 -3.73
CA THR A 36 7.21 -2.87 -2.50
C THR A 36 6.31 -4.00 -2.00
N ALA A 37 5.00 -3.80 -1.95
CA ALA A 37 4.02 -4.82 -1.56
C ALA A 37 4.06 -6.04 -2.49
N TYR A 38 4.16 -5.80 -3.80
CA TYR A 38 4.30 -6.87 -4.80
C TYR A 38 5.56 -7.72 -4.58
N GLN A 39 6.72 -7.08 -4.35
CA GLN A 39 7.96 -7.80 -4.08
C GLN A 39 7.92 -8.58 -2.76
N ALA A 40 7.12 -8.14 -1.79
CA ALA A 40 6.88 -8.84 -0.53
C ALA A 40 5.89 -10.02 -0.66
N GLY A 41 5.22 -10.17 -1.81
CA GLY A 41 4.29 -11.27 -2.09
C GLY A 41 2.81 -10.95 -1.89
N ALA A 42 2.47 -9.66 -1.79
CA ALA A 42 1.09 -9.20 -1.97
C ALA A 42 0.71 -9.11 -3.45
#